data_AF-A0A9D5W770-F1
#
_entry.id   AF-A0A9D5W770-F1
#
_cell.length_a   1.000
_cell.length_b   1.000
_cell.length_c   1.000
_cell.angle_alpha   90.00
_cell.angle_beta   90.00
_cell.angle_gamma   90.00
#
_symmetry.space_group_name_H-M   'P 1'
#
loop_
_entity.id
_entity.type
_entity.pdbx_description
1 polymer ?
#
loop_
_entity_poly.entity_id
_entity_poly.type
_entity_poly.pdbx_seq_one_letter_code
_entity_poly.pdbx_strand_id
1 'polypeptide(L)'
;HHSLEDIGLTLGQAVAQALSDRAGIARIGWARVPMDEALADVSLDFSGRPYLVYDDAVLPAQIAGEEKDLWREFFKSLAQGAKLNLHIRFAYGQNGHHLLESAFKGLGLALRQAITRRRAGVPSTKGSLE
;
A
#
# COMPACT_ATOMS: atom_id res chain seq x y z
N HIS A 1 -4.44 17.24 -7.76
CA HIS A 1 -3.06 16.88 -7.35
C HIS A 1 -2.86 16.96 -5.84
N HIS A 2 -2.63 18.13 -5.23
CA HIS A 2 -2.25 18.25 -3.80
C HIS A 2 -3.18 17.50 -2.84
N SER A 3 -4.50 17.59 -3.03
CA SER A 3 -5.45 16.93 -2.13
C SER A 3 -5.24 15.42 -2.01
N LEU A 4 -5.07 14.71 -3.13
CA LEU A 4 -4.86 13.25 -3.09
C LEU A 4 -3.49 12.91 -2.48
N GLU A 5 -2.46 13.67 -2.82
CA GLU A 5 -1.13 13.48 -2.26
C GLU A 5 -1.11 13.68 -0.74
N ASP A 6 -1.70 14.77 -0.26
CA ASP A 6 -1.77 15.14 1.15
C ASP A 6 -2.61 14.13 1.96
N ILE A 7 -3.71 13.62 1.37
CA ILE A 7 -4.49 12.54 1.98
C ILE A 7 -3.62 11.28 2.12
N GLY A 8 -2.88 10.91 1.06
CA GLY A 8 -1.97 9.76 1.09
C GLY A 8 -0.92 9.91 2.18
N LEU A 9 -0.25 11.06 2.25
CA LEU A 9 0.77 11.36 3.24
C LEU A 9 0.21 11.31 4.68
N THR A 10 -0.91 11.99 4.91
CA THR A 10 -1.55 12.08 6.23
C THR A 10 -2.01 10.71 6.71
N LEU A 11 -2.62 9.91 5.83
CA LEU A 11 -3.02 8.54 6.13
C LEU A 11 -1.81 7.67 6.47
N GLY A 12 -0.72 7.77 5.68
CA GLY A 12 0.51 7.04 5.95
C GLY A 12 1.10 7.39 7.32
N GLN A 13 1.18 8.68 7.65
CA GLN A 13 1.66 9.15 8.95
C GLN A 13 0.80 8.64 10.11
N ALA A 14 -0.53 8.65 9.95
CA ALA A 14 -1.44 8.09 10.95
C ALA A 14 -1.20 6.59 11.18
N VAL A 15 -0.96 5.82 10.11
CA VAL A 15 -0.58 4.40 10.21
C VAL A 15 0.73 4.22 10.97
N ALA A 16 1.77 5.02 10.65
CA ALA A 16 3.04 4.95 11.35
C ALA A 16 2.91 5.27 12.85
N GLN A 17 2.14 6.31 13.18
CA GLN A 17 1.87 6.71 14.56
C GLN A 17 1.12 5.61 15.32
N ALA A 18 0.08 5.01 14.71
CA ALA A 18 -0.70 3.95 15.32
C ALA A 18 0.11 2.68 15.61
N LEU A 19 1.15 2.40 14.80
CA LEU A 19 2.01 1.23 14.98
C LEU A 19 3.18 1.46 15.94
N SER A 20 3.46 2.71 16.33
CA SER A 20 4.52 3.06 17.29
C SER A 20 5.86 2.37 16.95
N ASP A 21 6.42 1.59 17.89
CA ASP A 21 7.68 0.84 17.76
C ASP A 21 7.61 -0.38 16.82
N ARG A 22 6.43 -0.68 16.27
CA ARG A 22 6.16 -1.83 15.38
C ARG A 22 6.58 -3.16 16.02
N ALA A 23 6.60 -3.25 17.36
CA ALA A 23 6.97 -4.47 18.03
C ALA A 23 5.86 -5.53 17.90
N GLY A 24 6.28 -6.76 17.62
CA GLY A 24 5.43 -7.95 17.61
C GLY A 24 4.50 -8.13 16.40
N ILE A 25 4.48 -7.20 15.46
CA ILE A 25 3.69 -7.32 14.23
C ILE A 25 4.29 -8.36 13.27
N ALA A 26 3.48 -8.89 12.35
CA ALA A 26 3.95 -9.78 11.29
C ALA A 26 4.85 -9.08 10.27
N ARG A 27 4.81 -7.74 10.21
CA ARG A 27 5.62 -6.81 9.41
C ARG A 27 5.38 -6.86 7.91
N ILE A 28 5.23 -8.06 7.35
CA ILE A 28 5.00 -8.30 5.92
C ILE A 28 3.57 -8.76 5.72
N GLY A 29 2.94 -8.25 4.66
CA GLY A 29 1.62 -8.68 4.23
C GLY A 29 1.46 -8.58 2.72
N TRP A 30 0.57 -9.40 2.18
CA TRP A 30 0.25 -9.41 0.77
C TRP A 30 -1.20 -9.83 0.55
N ALA A 31 -1.75 -9.43 -0.58
CA ALA A 31 -3.05 -9.85 -1.02
C ALA A 31 -3.12 -9.83 -2.54
N ARG A 32 -3.80 -10.84 -3.10
CA ARG A 32 -4.21 -10.89 -4.50
C ARG A 32 -5.73 -10.78 -4.50
N VAL A 33 -6.26 -9.70 -5.06
CA VAL A 33 -7.68 -9.34 -4.90
C VAL A 33 -8.33 -9.06 -6.24
N PRO A 34 -9.43 -9.77 -6.57
CA PRO A 34 -10.22 -9.47 -7.74
C PRO A 34 -11.27 -8.38 -7.47
N MET A 35 -11.72 -7.74 -8.55
CA MET A 35 -12.99 -7.04 -8.64
C MET A 35 -13.53 -7.19 -10.06
N ASP A 36 -14.63 -7.92 -10.21
CA ASP A 36 -15.16 -8.31 -11.50
C ASP A 36 -14.07 -8.87 -12.43
N GLU A 37 -13.79 -8.22 -13.57
CA GLU A 37 -12.78 -8.64 -14.53
C GLU A 37 -11.34 -8.24 -14.14
N ALA A 38 -11.17 -7.42 -13.11
CA ALA A 38 -9.88 -6.90 -12.66
C ALA A 38 -9.24 -7.77 -11.58
N LEU A 39 -7.91 -7.80 -11.55
CA LEU A 39 -7.09 -8.44 -10.52
C LEU A 39 -5.88 -7.57 -10.16
N ALA A 40 -5.70 -7.28 -8.88
CA ALA A 40 -4.50 -6.60 -8.37
C ALA A 40 -3.74 -7.46 -7.35
N ASP A 41 -2.42 -7.34 -7.42
CA ASP A 41 -1.46 -7.86 -6.45
C ASP A 41 -0.91 -6.71 -5.62
N VAL A 42 -1.02 -6.81 -4.29
CA VAL A 42 -0.46 -5.84 -3.35
C VAL A 42 0.44 -6.56 -2.36
N SER A 43 1.64 -6.04 -2.13
CA SER A 43 2.58 -6.54 -1.14
C SER A 43 3.22 -5.38 -0.41
N LEU A 44 3.42 -5.52 0.91
CA LEU A 44 4.05 -4.49 1.72
C LEU A 44 4.97 -5.06 2.80
N ASP A 45 5.97 -4.26 3.17
CA ASP A 45 6.87 -4.50 4.29
C ASP A 45 7.00 -3.21 5.11
N PHE A 46 6.63 -3.24 6.40
CA PHE A 46 6.94 -2.19 7.37
C PHE A 46 8.45 -2.13 7.69
N SER A 47 9.24 -1.82 6.67
CA SER A 47 10.70 -1.98 6.65
C SER A 47 11.48 -0.80 7.24
N GLY A 48 10.79 0.32 7.51
CA GLY A 48 11.42 1.61 7.83
C GLY A 48 11.92 2.37 6.59
N ARG A 49 11.90 1.75 5.40
CA ARG A 49 12.39 2.32 4.16
C ARG A 49 11.24 2.61 3.19
N PRO A 50 10.82 3.88 3.05
CA PRO A 50 9.87 4.28 2.02
C PRO A 50 10.29 3.83 0.63
N TYR A 51 9.42 3.08 -0.06
CA TYR A 51 9.60 2.82 -1.49
C TYR A 51 8.27 2.38 -2.11
N LEU A 52 8.02 2.78 -3.36
CA LEU A 52 6.88 2.35 -4.14
C LEU A 52 7.35 1.67 -5.43
N VAL A 53 6.84 0.47 -5.67
CA VAL A 53 6.77 -0.13 -7.02
C VAL A 53 5.32 -0.14 -7.43
N TYR A 54 5.00 0.50 -8.56
CA TYR A 54 3.64 0.66 -9.05
C TYR A 54 3.60 0.41 -10.56
N ASP A 55 3.18 -0.80 -10.93
CA ASP A 55 3.02 -1.22 -12.33
C ASP A 55 1.58 -0.94 -12.78
N ASP A 56 1.43 0.15 -13.53
CA ASP A 56 0.17 0.72 -14.01
C ASP A 56 -0.03 0.57 -15.52
N ALA A 57 0.67 -0.37 -16.16
CA ALA A 57 0.65 -0.54 -17.61
C ALA A 57 -0.78 -0.77 -18.16
N VAL A 58 -1.66 -1.38 -17.36
CA VAL A 58 -3.06 -1.67 -17.71
C VAL A 58 -4.06 -0.64 -17.18
N LEU A 59 -3.62 0.39 -16.43
CA LEU A 59 -4.51 1.46 -16.00
C LEU A 59 -4.83 2.42 -17.16
N PRO A 60 -6.11 2.81 -17.33
CA PRO A 60 -6.47 3.84 -18.32
C PRO A 60 -5.90 5.19 -17.90
N ALA A 61 -5.76 6.12 -18.85
CA ALA A 61 -5.18 7.44 -18.59
C ALA A 61 -5.94 8.25 -17.53
N GLN A 62 -7.25 8.05 -17.43
CA GLN A 62 -8.11 8.67 -16.43
C GLN A 62 -8.96 7.63 -15.71
N ILE A 63 -9.09 7.80 -14.39
CA ILE A 63 -9.86 6.93 -13.51
C ILE A 63 -10.62 7.83 -12.55
N ALA A 64 -11.95 7.70 -12.50
CA ALA A 64 -12.83 8.50 -11.64
C ALA A 64 -12.65 10.02 -11.81
N GLY A 65 -12.36 10.49 -13.04
CA GLY A 65 -12.17 11.91 -13.35
C GLY A 65 -10.77 12.45 -13.05
N GLU A 66 -9.86 11.62 -12.52
CA GLU A 66 -8.48 11.98 -12.19
C GLU A 66 -7.49 11.30 -13.13
N GLU A 67 -6.37 11.95 -13.39
CA GLU A 67 -5.26 11.34 -14.14
C GLU A 67 -4.65 10.17 -13.35
N LYS A 68 -4.30 9.08 -14.02
CA LYS A 68 -3.77 7.87 -13.36
C LYS A 68 -2.54 8.12 -12.49
N ASP A 69 -1.73 9.12 -12.84
CA ASP A 69 -0.52 9.47 -12.10
C ASP A 69 -0.83 10.05 -10.71
N LEU A 70 -2.01 10.64 -10.50
CA LEU A 70 -2.42 11.12 -9.18
C LEU A 70 -2.61 9.96 -8.19
N TRP A 71 -3.08 8.81 -8.65
CA TRP A 71 -3.19 7.61 -7.82
C TRP A 71 -1.82 7.04 -7.47
N ARG A 72 -0.84 7.11 -8.38
CA ARG A 72 0.55 6.76 -8.10
C ARG A 72 1.12 7.64 -6.99
N GLU A 73 0.93 8.96 -7.08
CA GLU A 73 1.41 9.90 -6.06
C GLU A 73 0.71 9.68 -4.70
N PHE A 74 -0.59 9.35 -4.69
CA PHE A 74 -1.28 8.92 -3.46
C PHE A 74 -0.57 7.73 -2.78
N PHE A 75 -0.30 6.64 -3.51
CA PHE A 75 0.33 5.44 -2.94
C PHE A 75 1.80 5.69 -2.55
N LYS A 76 2.49 6.55 -3.26
CA LYS A 76 3.87 6.95 -2.97
C LYS A 76 3.92 7.73 -1.66
N SER A 77 3.05 8.72 -1.51
CA SER A 77 2.92 9.52 -0.28
C SER A 77 2.47 8.67 0.90
N LEU A 78 1.56 7.71 0.68
CA LEU A 78 1.19 6.72 1.70
C LEU A 78 2.38 5.87 2.14
N ALA A 79 3.15 5.30 1.21
CA ALA A 79 4.33 4.51 1.52
C ALA A 79 5.40 5.32 2.27
N GLN A 80 5.54 6.61 1.92
CA GLN A 80 6.42 7.56 2.59
C GLN A 80 5.96 7.87 4.01
N GLY A 81 4.71 8.28 4.20
CA GLY A 81 4.15 8.57 5.52
C GLY A 81 4.19 7.35 6.44
N ALA A 82 3.90 6.16 5.91
CA ALA A 82 3.88 4.91 6.66
C ALA A 82 5.27 4.27 6.85
N LYS A 83 6.34 4.83 6.26
CA LYS A 83 7.70 4.26 6.23
C LYS A 83 7.72 2.77 5.88
N LEU A 84 7.18 2.43 4.71
CA LEU A 84 7.09 1.05 4.25
C LEU A 84 7.53 0.90 2.78
N ASN A 85 7.89 -0.32 2.40
CA ASN A 85 7.93 -0.72 1.01
C ASN A 85 6.52 -1.14 0.57
N LEU A 86 6.03 -0.60 -0.54
CA LEU A 86 4.74 -0.92 -1.13
C LEU A 86 4.94 -1.34 -2.59
N HIS A 87 4.41 -2.49 -2.95
CA HIS A 87 4.38 -3.01 -4.31
C HIS A 87 2.93 -3.19 -4.71
N ILE A 88 2.53 -2.56 -5.81
CA ILE A 88 1.21 -2.71 -6.41
C ILE A 88 1.40 -3.05 -7.88
N ARG A 89 0.77 -4.14 -8.31
CA ARG A 89 0.70 -4.56 -9.70
C ARG A 89 -0.74 -4.84 -10.07
N PHE A 90 -1.18 -4.27 -11.18
CA PHE A 90 -2.45 -4.64 -11.79
C PHE A 90 -2.20 -5.78 -12.78
N ALA A 91 -2.60 -7.00 -12.41
CA ALA A 91 -2.30 -8.20 -13.20
C ALA A 91 -3.06 -8.22 -14.53
N TYR A 92 -4.35 -7.85 -14.49
CA TYR A 92 -5.22 -7.67 -15.65
C TYR A 92 -6.50 -6.94 -15.24
N GLY A 93 -7.23 -6.41 -16.22
CA GLY A 93 -8.52 -5.74 -16.04
C GLY A 93 -8.79 -4.79 -17.20
N GLN A 94 -10.01 -4.28 -17.31
CA GLN A 94 -10.39 -3.33 -18.38
C GLN A 94 -10.96 -2.03 -17.81
N ASN A 95 -11.62 -2.10 -16.66
CA ASN A 95 -12.20 -0.96 -15.99
C ASN A 95 -11.24 -0.38 -14.94
N GLY A 96 -10.87 0.89 -15.12
CA GLY A 96 -9.98 1.61 -14.20
C GLY A 96 -10.50 1.69 -12.76
N HIS A 97 -11.82 1.77 -12.57
CA HIS A 97 -12.44 1.73 -11.24
C HIS A 97 -12.21 0.37 -10.57
N HIS A 98 -12.47 -0.73 -11.30
CA HIS A 98 -12.33 -2.08 -10.77
C HIS A 98 -10.86 -2.39 -10.42
N LEU A 99 -9.94 -2.00 -11.32
CA LEU A 99 -8.51 -2.07 -11.10
C LEU A 99 -8.11 -1.35 -9.82
N LEU A 100 -8.44 -0.06 -9.70
CA LEU A 100 -8.04 0.75 -8.56
C LEU A 100 -8.66 0.26 -7.23
N GLU A 101 -9.95 -0.04 -7.22
CA GLU A 101 -10.61 -0.56 -6.02
C GLU A 101 -10.06 -1.93 -5.59
N SER A 102 -9.71 -2.80 -6.55
CA SER A 102 -9.04 -4.08 -6.23
C SER A 102 -7.69 -3.87 -5.54
N ALA A 103 -6.91 -2.86 -5.94
CA ALA A 103 -5.66 -2.49 -5.27
C ALA A 103 -5.90 -1.90 -3.87
N PHE A 104 -6.92 -1.05 -3.67
CA PHE A 104 -7.27 -0.54 -2.34
C PHE A 104 -7.73 -1.65 -1.39
N LYS A 105 -8.56 -2.59 -1.87
CA LYS A 105 -8.94 -3.79 -1.11
C LYS A 105 -7.71 -4.63 -0.76
N GLY A 106 -6.80 -4.83 -1.73
CA GLY A 106 -5.53 -5.52 -1.55
C GLY A 106 -4.65 -4.87 -0.47
N LEU A 107 -4.54 -3.54 -0.49
CA LEU A 107 -3.81 -2.78 0.53
C LEU A 107 -4.40 -3.01 1.92
N GLY A 108 -5.73 -2.94 2.08
CA GLY A 108 -6.38 -3.18 3.37
C GLY A 108 -6.13 -4.58 3.92
N LEU A 109 -6.21 -5.61 3.08
CA LEU A 109 -5.94 -7.01 3.47
C LEU A 109 -4.46 -7.24 3.80
N ALA A 110 -3.55 -6.72 2.98
CA ALA A 110 -2.11 -6.80 3.22
C ALA A 110 -1.72 -6.08 4.52
N LEU A 111 -2.29 -4.90 4.78
CA LEU A 111 -2.10 -4.17 6.04
C LEU A 111 -2.58 -5.00 7.23
N ARG A 112 -3.80 -5.54 7.17
CA ARG A 112 -4.34 -6.41 8.24
C ARG A 112 -3.42 -7.58 8.54
N GLN A 113 -2.89 -8.24 7.51
CA GLN A 113 -1.93 -9.32 7.69
C GLN A 113 -0.64 -8.82 8.36
N ALA A 114 -0.05 -7.74 7.85
CA ALA A 114 1.22 -7.20 8.31
C ALA A 114 1.17 -6.69 9.76
N ILE A 115 0.05 -6.12 10.20
CA ILE A 115 -0.12 -5.59 11.57
C ILE A 115 -0.56 -6.67 12.57
N THR A 116 -0.87 -7.89 12.11
CA THR A 116 -1.26 -8.98 13.00
C THR A 116 -0.13 -9.25 13.99
N ARG A 117 -0.42 -9.19 15.29
CA ARG A 117 0.56 -9.49 16.34
C ARG A 117 0.79 -10.99 16.44
N ARG A 118 2.01 -11.46 16.13
CA ARG A 118 2.35 -12.89 16.09
C ARG A 118 3.51 -13.29 17.01
N ARG A 119 4.33 -12.35 17.49
CA ARG A 119 5.53 -12.64 18.30
C ARG A 119 5.73 -11.61 19.41
N ALA A 120 6.48 -11.97 20.45
CA ALA A 120 7.11 -10.99 21.34
C ALA A 120 8.37 -10.42 20.65
N GLY A 121 8.57 -9.10 20.70
CA GLY A 121 9.77 -8.43 20.18
C GLY A 121 9.69 -7.92 18.73
N VAL A 122 10.75 -7.24 18.26
CA VAL A 122 10.82 -6.58 16.93
C VAL A 122 11.12 -7.60 15.81
N PRO A 123 10.34 -7.67 14.73
CA PRO A 123 10.54 -8.61 13.62
C PRO A 123 11.63 -8.13 12.63
N SER A 124 12.86 -7.94 13.11
CA SER A 124 14.01 -7.50 12.30
C SER A 124 15.27 -8.23 12.73
N THR A 125 16.04 -8.75 11.78
CA THR A 125 17.36 -9.36 12.06
C THR A 125 18.37 -8.33 12.57
N LYS A 126 18.11 -7.03 12.34
CA LYS A 126 18.93 -5.92 12.83
C LYS A 126 18.52 -5.45 14.24
N GLY A 127 17.45 -5.98 14.82
CA GLY A 127 16.94 -5.57 16.13
C GLY A 127 16.19 -4.23 16.15
N SER A 128 16.23 -3.45 15.06
CA SER A 128 15.51 -2.17 14.93
C SER A 128 14.76 -2.03 13.59
N LEU A 129 13.76 -1.15 13.59
CA LEU A 129 12.95 -0.67 12.46
C LEU A 129 12.75 0.84 12.63
N GLU A 130 13.74 1.66 12.27
CA GLU A 130 13.62 3.14 12.26
C GLU A 130 13.17 3.68 10.90
#